data_AF-A0A1Y4SDJ2-F1
#
_entry.id   AF-A0A1Y4SDJ2-F1
#
_cell.length_a   1.000
_cell.length_b   1.000
_cell.length_c   1.000
_cell.angle_alpha   90.00
_cell.angle_beta   90.00
_cell.angle_gamma   90.00
#
_symmetry.space_group_name_H-M   'P 1'
#
loop_
_entity.id
_entity.type
_entity.pdbx_description
1 polymer ?
#
loop_
_entity_poly.entity_id
_entity_poly.type
_entity_poly.pdbx_seq_one_letter_code
_entity_poly.pdbx_strand_id
1 'polypeptide(L)'
;MKLFRKKEIDPFFKLFEIPCDYDGYDLVFEQGKTSPDIYYSINEIITNGKYEIKTDKIKHLTIDSSLDEFYVFYDEWLEELLKEGFVFRLDAETPIEEFAQAIIKMLKIHAFEAPLNENDMIEHYKHELREMGINEAINYDVLMANTAAAELRRYKIELIDLFDGFSNCDFAIIPEHQIPALKKLEESVK
;
A
#
# COMPACT_ATOMS: atom_id res chain seq x y z
N MET A 1 -1.11 -45.82 24.98
CA MET A 1 -1.67 -44.76 24.11
C MET A 1 -1.23 -43.41 24.66
N LYS A 2 -0.28 -42.73 24.00
CA LYS A 2 0.02 -41.32 24.28
C LYS A 2 -1.03 -40.51 23.52
N LEU A 3 -1.91 -39.81 24.23
CA LEU A 3 -2.73 -38.76 23.62
C LEU A 3 -1.77 -37.67 23.14
N PHE A 4 -1.60 -37.54 21.83
CA PHE A 4 -1.07 -36.31 21.25
C PHE A 4 -2.11 -35.23 21.51
N ARG A 5 -1.86 -34.36 22.50
CA ARG A 5 -2.55 -33.07 22.55
C ARG A 5 -2.22 -32.35 21.25
N LYS A 6 -3.23 -32.08 20.41
CA LYS A 6 -3.11 -31.05 19.38
C LYS A 6 -2.55 -29.82 20.11
N LYS A 7 -1.38 -29.34 19.68
CA LYS A 7 -0.88 -28.04 20.12
C LYS A 7 -1.97 -27.05 19.71
N GLU A 8 -2.69 -26.48 20.68
CA GLU A 8 -3.48 -25.29 20.43
C GLU A 8 -2.47 -24.23 19.98
N ILE A 9 -2.46 -23.98 18.67
CA ILE A 9 -1.68 -22.89 18.10
C ILE A 9 -2.38 -21.63 18.60
N ASP A 10 -1.63 -20.80 19.32
CA ASP A 10 -2.10 -19.50 19.76
C ASP A 10 -2.66 -18.73 18.55
N PRO A 11 -3.92 -18.27 18.57
CA PRO A 11 -4.50 -17.47 17.49
C PRO A 11 -3.62 -16.27 17.13
N PHE A 12 -2.86 -15.73 18.08
CA PHE A 12 -1.91 -14.65 17.88
C PHE A 12 -0.69 -15.06 17.05
N PHE A 13 -0.27 -16.34 17.13
CA PHE A 13 0.83 -16.88 16.34
C PHE A 13 0.43 -17.12 14.88
N LYS A 14 -0.84 -17.45 14.62
CA LYS A 14 -1.36 -17.60 13.25
C LYS A 14 -1.30 -16.31 12.45
N LEU A 15 -1.41 -15.16 13.12
CA LEU A 15 -1.36 -13.85 12.48
C LEU A 15 -0.02 -13.62 11.80
N PHE A 16 1.09 -13.80 12.54
CA PHE A 16 2.45 -13.65 11.99
C PHE A 16 2.82 -14.65 10.88
N GLU A 17 1.98 -15.66 10.63
CA GLU A 17 2.15 -16.61 9.53
C GLU A 17 1.38 -16.21 8.25
N ILE A 18 0.54 -15.17 8.31
CA ILE A 18 -0.20 -14.69 7.15
C ILE A 18 0.78 -13.98 6.20
N PRO A 19 1.01 -14.50 4.99
CA PRO A 19 1.86 -13.83 4.03
C PRO A 19 1.16 -12.58 3.50
N CYS A 20 1.94 -11.53 3.19
CA CYS A 20 1.43 -10.41 2.40
C CYS A 20 1.08 -10.92 1.00
N ASP A 21 -0.14 -10.62 0.56
CA ASP A 21 -0.66 -10.93 -0.79
C ASP A 21 -0.79 -9.67 -1.64
N TYR A 22 0.05 -8.67 -1.37
CA TYR A 22 0.18 -7.42 -2.13
C TYR A 22 1.65 -7.17 -2.42
N ASP A 23 1.94 -6.49 -3.53
CA ASP A 23 3.31 -6.16 -3.92
C ASP A 23 3.73 -4.86 -3.20
N GLY A 24 4.89 -4.90 -2.53
CA GLY A 24 5.60 -3.72 -2.05
C GLY A 24 6.64 -3.27 -3.08
N TYR A 25 6.80 -1.96 -3.26
CA TYR A 25 7.73 -1.38 -4.22
C TYR A 25 8.75 -0.48 -3.52
N ASP A 26 10.03 -0.77 -3.73
CA ASP A 26 11.13 0.01 -3.17
C ASP A 26 11.29 1.35 -3.92
N LEU A 27 10.68 2.40 -3.39
CA LEU A 27 10.78 3.77 -3.92
C LEU A 27 11.89 4.55 -3.24
N VAL A 28 13.06 3.93 -3.10
CA VAL A 28 14.22 4.52 -2.42
C VAL A 28 15.02 5.45 -3.34
N PHE A 29 15.92 6.24 -2.75
CA PHE A 29 16.87 7.07 -3.49
C PHE A 29 18.29 6.67 -3.11
N GLU A 30 19.14 6.42 -4.10
CA GLU A 30 20.57 6.19 -3.89
C GLU A 30 21.39 7.32 -4.52
N GLN A 31 22.13 8.03 -3.66
CA GLN A 31 23.03 9.11 -4.07
C GLN A 31 24.06 8.61 -5.08
N GLY A 32 24.21 9.34 -6.18
CA GLY A 32 25.10 9.02 -7.30
C GLY A 32 24.53 8.00 -8.29
N LYS A 33 23.31 7.48 -8.06
CA LYS A 33 22.67 6.50 -8.96
C LYS A 33 21.26 6.90 -9.40
N THR A 34 20.41 7.30 -8.47
CA THR A 34 18.99 7.53 -8.73
C THR A 34 18.77 8.94 -9.28
N SER A 35 18.18 9.06 -10.47
CA SER A 35 17.70 10.35 -10.96
C SER A 35 16.40 10.73 -10.24
N PRO A 36 16.27 11.93 -9.63
CA PRO A 36 15.01 12.39 -9.03
C PRO A 36 13.83 12.45 -10.01
N ASP A 37 14.09 12.53 -11.32
CA ASP A 37 13.04 12.60 -12.34
C ASP A 37 12.13 11.37 -12.36
N ILE A 38 12.59 10.22 -11.82
CA ILE A 38 11.75 9.01 -11.73
C ILE A 38 10.49 9.26 -10.92
N TYR A 39 10.52 10.17 -9.93
CA TYR A 39 9.39 10.44 -9.05
C TYR A 39 8.24 11.12 -9.79
N TYR A 40 8.49 11.82 -10.90
CA TYR A 40 7.41 12.28 -11.78
C TYR A 40 6.67 11.10 -12.42
N SER A 41 7.39 10.07 -12.86
CA SER A 41 6.81 8.87 -13.47
C SER A 41 6.08 8.01 -12.43
N ILE A 42 6.68 7.86 -11.24
CA ILE A 42 6.02 7.17 -10.12
C ILE A 42 4.72 7.90 -9.76
N ASN A 43 4.78 9.22 -9.58
CA ASN A 43 3.61 10.05 -9.29
C ASN A 43 2.52 9.91 -10.37
N GLU A 44 2.89 9.90 -11.65
CA GLU A 44 1.94 9.70 -12.75
C GLU A 44 1.23 8.34 -12.63
N ILE A 45 1.96 7.26 -12.33
CA ILE A 45 1.40 5.92 -12.15
C ILE A 45 0.46 5.87 -10.94
N ILE A 46 0.94 6.26 -9.76
CA ILE A 46 0.17 6.12 -8.51
C ILE A 46 -1.02 7.06 -8.42
N THR A 47 -1.06 8.12 -9.24
CA THR A 47 -2.20 9.06 -9.28
C THR A 47 -3.04 8.91 -10.54
N ASN A 48 -2.68 7.97 -11.42
CA ASN A 48 -3.28 7.82 -12.74
C ASN A 48 -3.32 9.16 -13.51
N GLY A 49 -2.24 9.95 -13.40
CA GLY A 49 -2.07 11.27 -14.01
C GLY A 49 -2.98 12.38 -13.48
N LYS A 50 -3.63 12.21 -12.32
CA LYS A 50 -4.60 13.18 -11.78
C LYS A 50 -4.02 14.17 -10.79
N TYR A 51 -2.77 13.98 -10.41
CA TYR A 51 -2.07 14.86 -9.47
C TYR A 51 -0.69 15.21 -10.03
N GLU A 52 -0.32 16.47 -9.90
CA GLU A 52 1.04 16.94 -10.19
C GLU A 52 1.73 17.25 -8.87
N ILE A 53 3.01 16.86 -8.74
CA ILE A 53 3.84 17.17 -7.57
C ILE A 53 3.91 18.70 -7.39
N LYS A 54 3.45 19.20 -6.23
CA LYS A 54 3.40 20.66 -5.98
C LYS A 54 4.62 21.17 -5.22
N THR A 55 5.20 20.36 -4.33
CA THR A 55 6.43 20.71 -3.63
C THR A 55 7.55 21.12 -4.60
N ASP A 56 8.24 22.21 -4.28
CA ASP A 56 9.37 22.71 -5.08
C ASP A 56 10.67 21.96 -4.82
N LYS A 57 10.73 21.16 -3.75
CA LYS A 57 11.91 20.41 -3.32
C LYS A 57 12.46 19.52 -4.42
N ILE A 58 11.59 18.87 -5.19
CA ILE A 58 11.99 17.99 -6.31
C ILE A 58 12.85 18.72 -7.35
N LYS A 59 12.64 20.03 -7.57
CA LYS A 59 13.41 20.83 -8.54
C LYS A 59 14.82 21.13 -8.07
N HIS A 60 15.08 20.96 -6.78
CA HIS A 60 16.39 21.16 -6.17
C HIS A 60 17.16 19.85 -5.99
N LEU A 61 16.50 18.70 -6.20
CA LEU A 61 17.16 17.41 -6.16
C LEU A 61 17.96 17.16 -7.45
N THR A 62 19.10 16.51 -7.27
CA THR A 62 19.95 15.99 -8.35
C THR A 62 20.38 14.58 -8.00
N ILE A 63 21.02 13.88 -8.93
CA ILE A 63 21.61 12.56 -8.65
C ILE A 63 22.63 12.61 -7.49
N ASP A 64 23.27 13.75 -7.25
CA ASP A 64 24.29 13.91 -6.21
C ASP A 64 23.70 14.40 -4.86
N SER A 65 22.40 14.64 -4.78
CA SER A 65 21.74 15.08 -3.54
C SER A 65 21.93 14.06 -2.41
N SER A 66 21.98 14.56 -1.18
CA SER A 66 22.05 13.71 0.01
C SER A 66 20.72 12.99 0.27
N LEU A 67 20.78 11.89 1.03
CA LEU A 67 19.58 11.19 1.50
C LEU A 67 18.67 12.12 2.32
N ASP A 68 19.24 13.00 3.15
CA ASP A 68 18.47 13.94 3.96
C ASP A 68 17.66 14.91 3.09
N GLU A 69 18.26 15.46 2.03
CA GLU A 69 17.55 16.32 1.07
C GLU A 69 16.44 15.56 0.34
N PHE A 70 16.69 14.29 -0.01
CA PHE A 70 15.70 13.43 -0.63
C PHE A 70 14.51 13.16 0.31
N TYR A 71 14.75 12.78 1.57
CA TYR A 71 13.67 12.49 2.51
C TYR A 71 12.80 13.72 2.81
N VAL A 72 13.38 14.92 2.84
CA VAL A 72 12.58 16.17 2.94
C VAL A 72 11.60 16.30 1.77
N PHE A 73 12.02 15.96 0.55
CA PHE A 73 11.11 15.92 -0.60
C PHE A 73 10.08 14.80 -0.48
N TYR A 74 10.54 13.58 -0.16
CA TYR A 74 9.70 12.38 -0.12
C TYR A 74 8.57 12.53 0.89
N ASP A 75 8.88 13.02 2.09
CA ASP A 75 7.90 13.27 3.15
C ASP A 75 6.85 14.30 2.70
N GLU A 76 7.28 15.44 2.13
CA GLU A 76 6.35 16.46 1.62
C GLU A 76 5.44 15.91 0.50
N TRP A 77 6.01 15.16 -0.44
CA TRP A 77 5.25 14.55 -1.54
C TRP A 77 4.25 13.50 -1.03
N LEU A 78 4.67 12.64 -0.11
CA LEU A 78 3.81 11.61 0.47
C LEU A 78 2.66 12.23 1.29
N GLU A 79 2.94 13.26 2.08
CA GLU A 79 1.91 14.01 2.81
C GLU A 79 0.89 14.65 1.87
N GLU A 80 1.33 15.20 0.73
CA GLU A 80 0.44 15.70 -0.32
C GLU A 80 -0.49 14.59 -0.84
N LEU A 81 0.04 13.40 -1.15
CA LEU A 81 -0.74 12.27 -1.66
C LEU A 81 -1.74 11.72 -0.65
N LEU A 82 -1.35 11.64 0.62
CA LEU A 82 -2.24 11.25 1.73
C LEU A 82 -3.41 12.23 1.86
N LYS A 83 -3.12 13.54 1.84
CA LYS A 83 -4.12 14.60 1.96
C LYS A 83 -5.12 14.59 0.80
N GLU A 84 -4.62 14.38 -0.41
CA GLU A 84 -5.44 14.37 -1.63
C GLU A 84 -6.17 13.03 -1.80
N GLY A 85 -5.78 11.99 -1.05
CA GLY A 85 -6.45 10.69 -0.98
C GLY A 85 -6.03 9.70 -2.06
N PHE A 86 -4.82 9.87 -2.62
CA PHE A 86 -4.20 8.88 -3.53
C PHE A 86 -3.46 7.78 -2.78
N VAL A 87 -3.00 8.09 -1.56
CA VAL A 87 -2.34 7.15 -0.65
C VAL A 87 -3.14 7.10 0.65
N PHE A 88 -3.10 5.96 1.33
CA PHE A 88 -3.65 5.80 2.67
C PHE A 88 -2.65 5.08 3.57
N ARG A 89 -2.45 5.63 4.77
CA ARG A 89 -1.59 5.06 5.79
C ARG A 89 -2.38 4.10 6.66
N LEU A 90 -2.11 2.80 6.55
CA LEU A 90 -2.76 1.75 7.32
C LEU A 90 -1.95 1.40 8.56
N ASP A 91 -2.40 1.82 9.73
CA ASP A 91 -1.76 1.46 11.00
C ASP A 91 -2.55 0.40 11.78
N ALA A 92 -1.93 -0.13 12.83
CA ALA A 92 -2.53 -1.15 13.70
C ALA A 92 -3.75 -0.64 14.50
N GLU A 93 -4.06 0.66 14.50
CA GLU A 93 -5.22 1.25 15.16
C GLU A 93 -6.38 1.53 14.18
N THR A 94 -6.12 1.48 12.88
CA THR A 94 -7.07 1.79 11.80
C THR A 94 -8.20 0.76 11.69
N PRO A 95 -9.47 1.13 11.95
CA PRO A 95 -10.59 0.22 11.78
C PRO A 95 -10.78 -0.21 10.31
N ILE A 96 -11.26 -1.43 10.07
CA ILE A 96 -11.57 -1.92 8.71
C ILE A 96 -12.56 -1.04 7.97
N GLU A 97 -13.52 -0.43 8.68
CA GLU A 97 -14.47 0.51 8.10
C GLU A 97 -13.77 1.73 7.49
N GLU A 98 -12.74 2.26 8.16
CA GLU A 98 -11.98 3.41 7.67
C GLU A 98 -11.14 3.05 6.45
N PHE A 99 -10.46 1.90 6.50
CA PHE A 99 -9.66 1.45 5.36
C PHE A 99 -10.54 1.12 4.14
N ALA A 100 -11.67 0.46 4.33
CA ALA A 100 -12.61 0.18 3.23
C ALA A 100 -13.14 1.48 2.60
N GLN A 101 -13.49 2.49 3.41
CA GLN A 101 -13.87 3.82 2.93
C GLN A 101 -12.75 4.49 2.13
N ALA A 102 -11.50 4.37 2.59
CA ALA A 102 -10.34 4.91 1.89
C ALA A 102 -10.16 4.27 0.51
N ILE A 103 -10.26 2.94 0.40
CA ILE A 103 -10.17 2.24 -0.89
C ILE A 103 -11.29 2.71 -1.85
N ILE A 104 -12.54 2.79 -1.37
CA ILE A 104 -13.64 3.30 -2.21
C ILE A 104 -13.43 4.76 -2.63
N LYS A 105 -12.86 5.59 -1.75
CA LYS A 105 -12.49 6.98 -2.09
C LYS A 105 -11.40 7.02 -3.15
N MET A 106 -10.35 6.22 -3.04
CA MET A 106 -9.29 6.13 -4.05
C MET A 106 -9.86 5.71 -5.41
N LEU A 107 -10.68 4.66 -5.48
CA LEU A 107 -11.32 4.22 -6.72
C LEU A 107 -12.06 5.36 -7.43
N LYS A 108 -12.78 6.19 -6.66
CA LYS A 108 -13.50 7.37 -7.18
C LYS A 108 -12.53 8.46 -7.67
N ILE A 109 -11.49 8.77 -6.89
CA ILE A 109 -10.47 9.76 -7.27
C ILE A 109 -9.83 9.34 -8.60
N HIS A 110 -9.44 8.08 -8.71
CA HIS A 110 -8.86 7.51 -9.92
C HIS A 110 -9.84 7.38 -11.10
N ALA A 111 -11.14 7.49 -10.85
CA ALA A 111 -12.20 7.16 -11.81
C ALA A 111 -12.08 5.73 -12.37
N PHE A 112 -11.71 4.77 -11.51
CA PHE A 112 -11.69 3.37 -11.88
C PHE A 112 -13.11 2.78 -11.82
N GLU A 113 -13.47 2.02 -12.86
CA GLU A 113 -14.76 1.33 -12.94
C GLU A 113 -14.74 0.03 -12.11
N ALA A 114 -14.92 0.17 -10.80
CA ALA A 114 -15.06 -0.95 -9.88
C ALA A 114 -16.31 -0.74 -9.01
N PRO A 115 -17.41 -1.50 -9.22
CA PRO A 115 -18.59 -1.46 -8.34
C PRO A 115 -18.33 -2.17 -7.00
N LEU A 116 -17.20 -1.89 -6.38
CA LEU A 116 -16.83 -2.40 -5.07
C LEU A 116 -17.59 -1.62 -3.98
N ASN A 117 -18.00 -2.34 -2.94
CA ASN A 117 -18.71 -1.79 -1.79
C ASN A 117 -17.87 -1.99 -0.53
N GLU A 118 -17.88 -0.99 0.35
CA GLU A 118 -17.25 -1.05 1.67
C GLU A 118 -17.71 -2.28 2.46
N ASN A 119 -19.02 -2.56 2.45
CA ASN A 119 -19.60 -3.68 3.19
C ASN A 119 -19.08 -5.04 2.70
N ASP A 120 -18.86 -5.21 1.39
CA ASP A 120 -18.38 -6.48 0.85
C ASP A 120 -16.96 -6.77 1.33
N MET A 121 -16.11 -5.74 1.38
CA MET A 121 -14.74 -5.84 1.90
C MET A 121 -14.72 -6.09 3.42
N ILE A 122 -15.56 -5.38 4.18
CA ILE A 122 -15.68 -5.57 5.63
C ILE A 122 -16.14 -6.98 5.97
N GLU A 123 -17.16 -7.49 5.27
CA GLU A 123 -17.67 -8.85 5.51
C GLU A 123 -16.67 -9.93 5.10
N HIS A 124 -15.92 -9.73 4.01
CA HIS A 124 -14.82 -10.62 3.62
C HIS A 124 -13.73 -10.65 4.72
N TYR A 125 -13.29 -9.49 5.21
CA TYR A 125 -12.31 -9.42 6.30
C TYR A 125 -12.79 -10.15 7.56
N LYS A 126 -14.04 -9.89 7.99
CA LYS A 126 -14.63 -10.55 9.16
C LYS A 126 -14.80 -12.05 8.95
N HIS A 127 -15.11 -12.49 7.73
CA HIS A 127 -15.15 -13.90 7.39
C HIS A 127 -13.79 -14.58 7.57
N GLU A 128 -12.71 -13.97 7.04
CA GLU A 128 -11.36 -14.52 7.17
C GLU A 128 -10.91 -14.61 8.64
N LEU A 129 -11.19 -13.58 9.45
CA LEU A 129 -10.91 -13.62 10.88
C LEU A 129 -11.60 -14.81 11.58
N ARG A 130 -12.88 -15.07 11.27
CA ARG A 130 -13.63 -16.19 11.84
C ARG A 130 -13.07 -17.54 11.43
N GLU A 131 -12.71 -17.72 10.16
CA GLU A 131 -12.10 -18.96 9.66
C GLU A 131 -10.75 -19.25 10.33
N MET A 132 -9.99 -18.19 10.65
CA MET A 132 -8.73 -18.31 11.38
C MET A 132 -8.91 -18.54 12.89
N GLY A 133 -10.13 -18.31 13.42
CA GLY A 133 -10.47 -18.40 14.84
C GLY A 133 -9.98 -17.20 15.65
N ILE A 134 -9.92 -16.03 15.02
CA ILE A 134 -9.41 -14.78 15.59
C ILE A 134 -10.60 -13.90 15.99
N ASN A 135 -10.44 -13.18 17.10
CA ASN A 135 -11.47 -12.27 17.59
C ASN A 135 -11.55 -11.03 16.69
N GLU A 136 -12.75 -10.69 16.22
CA GLU A 136 -13.05 -9.49 15.42
C GLU A 136 -12.72 -8.16 16.13
N ALA A 137 -12.46 -8.19 17.44
CA ALA A 137 -11.97 -7.03 18.20
C ALA A 137 -10.48 -6.72 18.00
N ILE A 138 -9.73 -7.58 17.28
CA ILE A 138 -8.31 -7.38 16.99
C ILE A 138 -8.19 -6.79 15.59
N ASN A 139 -7.49 -5.67 15.49
CA ASN A 139 -7.13 -5.07 14.23
C ASN A 139 -5.90 -5.79 13.64
N TYR A 140 -5.95 -6.13 12.35
CA TYR A 140 -4.86 -6.82 11.68
C TYR A 140 -4.67 -6.31 10.25
N ASP A 141 -3.83 -5.29 10.16
CA ASP A 141 -3.42 -4.56 8.97
C ASP A 141 -3.10 -5.45 7.77
N VAL A 142 -2.27 -6.48 7.92
CA VAL A 142 -1.89 -7.37 6.81
C VAL A 142 -3.10 -8.12 6.23
N LEU A 143 -4.02 -8.63 7.06
CA LEU A 143 -5.22 -9.30 6.53
C LEU A 143 -6.20 -8.30 5.93
N MET A 144 -6.29 -7.09 6.48
CA MET A 144 -7.07 -6.01 5.88
C MET A 144 -6.55 -5.68 4.48
N ALA A 145 -5.24 -5.48 4.33
CA ALA A 145 -4.58 -5.21 3.06
C ALA A 145 -4.75 -6.39 2.07
N ASN A 146 -4.57 -7.63 2.53
CA ASN A 146 -4.82 -8.82 1.70
C ASN A 146 -6.27 -8.91 1.21
N THR A 147 -7.23 -8.61 2.10
CA THR A 147 -8.66 -8.60 1.75
C THR A 147 -8.95 -7.55 0.68
N ALA A 148 -8.43 -6.32 0.86
CA ALA A 148 -8.58 -5.26 -0.11
C ALA A 148 -7.93 -5.61 -1.46
N ALA A 149 -6.71 -6.17 -1.46
CA ALA A 149 -6.02 -6.61 -2.66
C ALA A 149 -6.83 -7.67 -3.42
N ALA A 150 -7.36 -8.68 -2.73
CA ALA A 150 -8.19 -9.72 -3.33
C ALA A 150 -9.45 -9.15 -4.00
N GLU A 151 -10.13 -8.19 -3.35
CA GLU A 151 -11.31 -7.54 -3.92
C GLU A 151 -10.99 -6.64 -5.12
N LEU A 152 -9.90 -5.87 -5.06
CA LEU A 152 -9.47 -4.98 -6.13
C LEU A 152 -9.08 -5.76 -7.40
N ARG A 153 -8.44 -6.91 -7.25
CA ARG A 153 -7.99 -7.78 -8.37
C ARG A 153 -9.13 -8.27 -9.25
N ARG A 154 -10.33 -8.40 -8.70
CA ARG A 154 -11.56 -8.74 -9.46
C ARG A 154 -11.85 -7.72 -10.55
N TYR A 155 -11.32 -6.50 -10.41
CA TYR A 155 -11.49 -5.37 -11.31
C TYR A 155 -10.20 -4.94 -12.01
N LYS A 156 -9.16 -5.77 -11.99
CA LYS A 156 -7.88 -5.47 -12.65
C LYS A 156 -7.18 -4.24 -12.04
N ILE A 157 -7.33 -4.09 -10.74
CA ILE A 157 -6.70 -3.07 -9.92
C ILE A 157 -5.91 -3.78 -8.83
N GLU A 158 -4.75 -3.24 -8.49
CA GLU A 158 -3.83 -3.80 -7.52
C GLU A 158 -3.64 -2.81 -6.39
N LEU A 159 -3.62 -3.35 -5.17
CA LEU A 159 -3.16 -2.64 -4.00
C LEU A 159 -1.65 -2.78 -3.94
N ILE A 160 -0.95 -1.67 -3.78
CA ILE A 160 0.51 -1.64 -3.68
C ILE A 160 0.93 -0.90 -2.41
N ASP A 161 2.03 -1.36 -1.81
CA ASP A 161 2.67 -0.70 -0.67
C ASP A 161 3.90 0.09 -1.15
N LEU A 162 4.00 1.34 -0.70
CA LEU A 162 5.07 2.27 -1.07
C LEU A 162 6.17 2.19 -0.01
N PHE A 163 7.25 1.46 -0.32
CA PHE A 163 8.32 1.22 0.63
C PHE A 163 9.50 2.18 0.43
N ASP A 164 9.83 2.94 1.47
CA ASP A 164 10.93 3.92 1.48
C ASP A 164 12.21 3.42 2.18
N GLY A 165 12.23 2.15 2.61
CA GLY A 165 13.31 1.57 3.41
C GLY A 165 13.00 1.44 4.90
N PHE A 166 11.94 2.08 5.40
CA PHE A 166 11.58 2.12 6.82
C PHE A 166 10.14 1.71 7.11
N SER A 167 9.19 2.09 6.26
CA SER A 167 7.75 1.93 6.48
C SER A 167 7.09 1.10 5.37
N ASN A 168 6.15 0.24 5.75
CA ASN A 168 5.40 -0.66 4.87
C ASN A 168 3.87 -0.53 5.05
N CYS A 169 3.42 0.71 5.33
CA CYS A 169 2.04 1.00 5.69
C CYS A 169 1.36 2.03 4.79
N ASP A 170 2.03 2.51 3.74
CA ASP A 170 1.51 3.55 2.86
C ASP A 170 1.02 2.92 1.55
N PHE A 171 -0.30 2.76 1.44
CA PHE A 171 -0.92 2.01 0.36
C PHE A 171 -1.49 2.92 -0.73
N ALA A 172 -1.29 2.53 -1.98
CA ALA A 172 -1.93 3.12 -3.15
C ALA A 172 -2.64 2.05 -3.97
N ILE A 173 -3.49 2.48 -4.92
CA ILE A 173 -4.09 1.57 -5.90
C ILE A 173 -3.68 1.96 -7.33
N ILE A 174 -3.34 0.96 -8.13
CA ILE A 174 -2.98 1.14 -9.54
C ILE A 174 -3.68 0.11 -10.42
N PRO A 175 -3.93 0.40 -11.71
CA PRO A 175 -4.48 -0.61 -12.60
C PRO A 175 -3.39 -1.65 -12.96
N GLU A 176 -3.77 -2.92 -13.09
CA GLU A 176 -2.86 -4.07 -13.28
C GLU A 176 -1.87 -3.84 -14.44
N HIS A 177 -2.31 -3.19 -15.51
CA HIS A 177 -1.48 -2.93 -16.69
C HIS A 177 -0.31 -1.94 -16.44
N GLN A 178 -0.32 -1.19 -15.33
CA GLN A 178 0.77 -0.27 -14.95
C GLN A 178 1.87 -0.96 -14.14
N ILE A 179 1.64 -2.16 -13.59
CA ILE A 179 2.64 -2.90 -12.80
C ILE A 179 3.98 -3.03 -13.54
N PRO A 180 4.04 -3.44 -14.83
CA PRO A 180 5.33 -3.59 -15.51
C PRO A 180 6.10 -2.27 -15.62
N ALA A 181 5.40 -1.14 -15.75
CA ALA A 181 6.03 0.18 -15.78
C ALA A 181 6.60 0.54 -14.42
N LEU A 182 5.84 0.30 -13.34
CA LEU A 182 6.30 0.53 -11.97
C LEU A 182 7.52 -0.35 -11.61
N LYS A 183 7.49 -1.64 -11.93
CA LYS A 183 8.64 -2.56 -11.72
C LYS A 183 9.89 -2.08 -12.43
N LYS A 184 9.76 -1.58 -13.65
CA LYS A 184 10.89 -1.03 -14.40
C LYS A 184 11.47 0.24 -13.75
N LEU A 185 10.64 1.08 -13.14
CA LEU A 185 11.10 2.27 -12.42
C LEU A 185 11.82 1.85 -11.14
N GLU A 186 11.27 0.92 -10.37
CA GLU A 186 11.91 0.35 -9.18
C GLU A 186 13.28 -0.29 -9.51
N GLU A 187 13.37 -1.07 -10.59
CA GLU A 187 14.63 -1.63 -11.07
C GLU A 187 15.66 -0.57 -11.48
N SER A 188 15.23 0.64 -11.83
CA SER A 188 16.15 1.75 -12.15
C SER A 188 16.71 2.46 -10.91
N VAL A 189 16.14 2.18 -9.74
CA VAL A 189 16.64 2.65 -8.44
C VAL A 189 17.75 1.73 -7.91
N LYS A 190 17.65 0.42 -8.18
CA LYS A 190 18.56 -0.64 -7.71
C LYS A 190 19.83 -0.76 -8.57
#